data_AF-A0A6B3D530-F1
#
_entry.id   AF-A0A6B3D530-F1
#
_cell.length_a   1.000
_cell.length_b   1.000
_cell.length_c   1.000
_cell.angle_alpha   90.00
_cell.angle_beta   90.00
_cell.angle_gamma   90.00
#
_symmetry.space_group_name_H-M   'P 1'
#
loop_
_entity.id
_entity.type
_entity.pdbx_description
1 polymer ?
#
loop_
_entity_poly.entity_id
_entity_poly.type
_entity_poly.pdbx_seq_one_letter_code
_entity_poly.pdbx_strand_id
1 'polypeptide(L)'
;FVSHFRSGNNPETAEAEKVLQATFGRGRWRTDEEIEALLDGLEILEPGIVPAPRWRAGAAGTAWNDGEVRELTVWERLIAAGMAR
;
A
#
# COMPACT_ATOMS: atom_id res chain seq x y z
N PHE A 1 -12.51 -2.86 0.69
CA PHE A 1 -11.29 -2.22 0.13
C PHE A 1 -10.52 -1.59 1.27
N VAL A 2 -9.22 -1.83 1.35
CA VAL A 2 -8.31 -1.22 2.32
C VAL A 2 -7.21 -0.47 1.57
N SER A 3 -6.80 0.67 2.10
CA SER A 3 -5.60 1.39 1.71
C SER A 3 -4.91 1.86 2.98
N HIS A 4 -3.66 1.46 3.20
CA HIS A 4 -3.00 1.73 4.48
C HIS A 4 -1.49 1.91 4.33
N PHE A 5 -0.90 2.71 5.23
CA PHE A 5 0.55 2.85 5.31
C PHE A 5 1.16 1.56 5.85
N ARG A 6 2.06 0.97 5.07
CA ARG A 6 2.79 -0.24 5.45
C ARG A 6 4.17 0.09 5.98
N SER A 7 4.61 -0.68 6.95
CA SER A 7 6.01 -0.74 7.34
C SER A 7 6.79 -1.24 6.12
N GLY A 8 7.58 -0.38 5.49
CA GLY A 8 8.44 -0.81 4.37
C GLY A 8 9.59 -1.71 4.80
N ASN A 9 9.64 -2.09 6.08
CA ASN A 9 10.67 -2.89 6.75
C ASN A 9 12.09 -2.43 6.42
N ASN A 10 12.27 -1.11 6.25
CA ASN A 10 13.56 -0.52 5.96
C ASN A 10 13.77 0.80 6.73
N PRO A 11 15.02 1.26 6.90
CA PRO A 11 15.33 2.44 7.72
C PRO A 11 14.64 3.72 7.24
N GLU A 12 14.53 3.93 5.93
CA GLU A 12 13.95 5.14 5.33
C GLU A 12 12.48 5.28 5.72
N THR A 13 11.79 4.15 5.77
CA THR A 13 10.36 4.07 6.12
C THR A 13 10.12 4.32 7.61
N ALA A 14 11.02 3.82 8.48
CA ALA A 14 10.96 4.11 9.90
C ALA A 14 11.19 5.61 10.19
N GLU A 15 12.12 6.26 9.50
CA GLU A 15 12.36 7.70 9.66
C GLU A 15 11.18 8.53 9.15
N ALA A 16 10.59 8.14 8.02
CA ALA A 16 9.40 8.80 7.49
C ALA A 16 8.19 8.65 8.44
N GLU A 17 8.00 7.49 9.07
CA GLU A 17 6.97 7.30 10.11
C GLU A 17 7.20 8.22 11.31
N LYS A 18 8.45 8.33 11.79
CA LYS A 18 8.81 9.24 12.90
C LYS A 18 8.50 10.70 12.57
N VAL A 19 8.85 11.16 11.37
CA VAL A 19 8.55 12.54 10.93
C VAL A 19 7.04 12.78 10.85
N LEU A 20 6.29 11.80 10.33
CA LEU A 20 4.83 11.89 10.21
C LEU A 20 4.16 11.93 11.59
N GLN A 21 4.59 11.08 12.52
CA GLN A 21 4.12 11.07 13.90
C GLN A 21 4.48 12.37 14.64
N ALA A 22 5.70 12.90 14.46
CA ALA A 22 6.10 14.17 15.06
C ALA A 22 5.26 15.35 14.54
N THR A 23 4.88 15.32 13.26
CA THR A 23 4.12 16.40 12.61
C THR A 23 2.64 16.38 13.00
N PHE A 24 2.02 15.20 13.01
CA PHE A 24 0.56 15.06 13.17
C PHE A 24 0.13 14.52 14.55
N GLY A 25 1.07 14.06 15.38
CA GLY A 25 0.82 13.48 16.70
C GLY A 25 0.15 12.10 16.69
N ARG A 26 -0.07 11.53 15.51
CA ARG A 26 -0.75 10.24 15.28
C ARG A 26 -0.41 9.69 13.90
N GLY A 27 -0.68 8.40 13.70
CA GLY A 27 -0.41 7.69 12.46
C GLY A 27 0.54 6.53 12.71
N ARG A 28 0.02 5.31 12.59
CA ARG A 28 0.78 4.08 12.79
C ARG A 28 0.86 3.33 11.47
N TRP A 29 2.06 2.92 11.11
CA TRP A 29 2.28 2.07 9.96
C TRP A 29 2.15 0.63 10.43
N ARG A 30 1.54 -0.21 9.60
CA ARG A 30 1.26 -1.61 9.93
C ARG A 30 2.14 -2.52 9.10
N THR A 31 2.52 -3.67 9.64
CA THR A 31 3.15 -4.71 8.82
C THR A 31 2.14 -5.28 7.84
N ASP A 32 2.60 -6.07 6.87
CA ASP A 32 1.70 -6.72 5.91
C ASP A 32 0.71 -7.64 6.64
N GLU A 33 1.16 -8.38 7.64
CA GLU A 33 0.31 -9.27 8.45
C GLU A 33 -0.77 -8.49 9.22
N GLU A 34 -0.42 -7.33 9.76
CA GLU A 34 -1.36 -6.47 10.47
C GLU A 34 -2.38 -5.81 9.53
N ILE A 35 -2.03 -5.61 8.25
CA ILE A 35 -2.95 -5.13 7.22
C ILE A 35 -3.87 -6.26 6.77
N GLU A 36 -3.34 -7.47 6.58
CA GLU A 36 -4.13 -8.67 6.29
C GLU A 36 -5.15 -8.95 7.39
N ALA A 37 -4.75 -8.81 8.66
CA ALA A 37 -5.63 -8.99 9.81
C ALA A 37 -6.81 -8.00 9.85
N LEU A 38 -6.73 -6.84 9.18
CA LEU A 38 -7.87 -5.93 9.04
C LEU A 38 -8.99 -6.53 8.16
N LEU A 39 -8.67 -7.55 7.37
CA LEU A 39 -9.57 -8.25 6.46
C LEU A 39 -9.87 -9.68 6.96
N ASP A 40 -9.54 -10.01 8.21
CA ASP A 40 -9.81 -11.33 8.80
C ASP A 40 -11.29 -11.72 8.65
N GLY A 41 -11.51 -12.96 8.18
CA GLY A 41 -12.84 -13.50 7.93
C GLY A 41 -13.42 -13.16 6.55
N LEU A 42 -12.67 -12.46 5.69
CA LEU A 42 -13.05 -12.18 4.30
C LEU A 42 -12.12 -12.91 3.31
N GLU A 43 -12.59 -13.12 2.08
CA GLU A 43 -11.75 -13.63 1.00
C GLU A 43 -10.99 -12.47 0.35
N ILE A 44 -9.68 -12.39 0.57
CA ILE A 44 -8.83 -11.41 -0.10
C ILE A 44 -8.76 -11.75 -1.59
N LEU A 45 -9.12 -10.79 -2.44
CA LEU A 45 -9.13 -10.94 -3.89
C LEU A 45 -7.72 -10.72 -4.47
N GLU A 46 -7.42 -11.43 -5.55
CA GLU A 46 -6.21 -11.21 -6.36
C GLU A 46 -6.10 -9.73 -6.81
N PRO A 47 -4.90 -9.12 -6.71
CA PRO A 47 -3.58 -9.73 -6.47
C PRO A 47 -3.17 -9.83 -4.98
N GLY A 48 -4.11 -9.77 -4.05
CA GLY A 48 -3.83 -9.68 -2.63
C GLY A 48 -3.61 -8.23 -2.17
N ILE A 49 -2.72 -8.07 -1.19
CA ILE A 49 -2.30 -6.77 -0.65
C ILE A 49 -0.99 -6.37 -1.31
N VAL A 50 -1.05 -5.35 -2.17
CA VAL A 50 0.08 -4.87 -2.98
C VAL A 50 0.23 -3.36 -2.86
N PRO A 51 1.35 -2.74 -3.28
CA PRO A 51 1.41 -1.28 -3.40
C PRO A 51 0.23 -0.74 -4.19
N ALA A 52 -0.40 0.35 -3.72
CA ALA A 52 -1.65 0.86 -4.28
C ALA A 52 -1.63 1.06 -5.81
N PRO A 53 -0.54 1.57 -6.43
CA PRO A 53 -0.48 1.70 -7.89
C PRO A 53 -0.42 0.37 -8.65
N ARG A 54 -0.24 -0.76 -7.96
CA ARG A 54 -0.22 -2.11 -8.55
C ARG A 54 -1.57 -2.83 -8.40
N TRP A 55 -2.49 -2.32 -7.58
CA TRP A 55 -3.80 -2.96 -7.41
C TRP A 55 -4.67 -2.70 -8.65
N ARG A 56 -4.80 -3.73 -9.51
CA ARG A 56 -5.51 -3.70 -10.81
C ARG A 56 -5.43 -2.34 -11.51
N ALA A 57 -4.23 -1.77 -11.58
CA ALA A 57 -3.94 -0.71 -12.53
C ALA A 57 -4.40 -1.24 -13.89
N GLY A 58 -5.41 -0.60 -14.48
CA GLY A 58 -6.15 -1.16 -15.61
C GLY A 58 -5.24 -1.64 -16.73
N ALA A 59 -5.77 -2.47 -17.63
CA ALA A 59 -5.00 -2.98 -18.78
C ALA A 59 -4.25 -1.84 -19.48
N ALA A 60 -3.01 -2.12 -19.84
CA ALA A 60 -2.20 -1.27 -20.71
C ALA A 60 -3.02 -0.76 -21.90
N GLY A 61 -2.97 0.55 -22.18
CA GLY A 61 -3.62 1.16 -23.34
C GLY A 61 -5.01 1.76 -23.09
N THR A 62 -5.35 2.10 -21.84
CA THR A 62 -6.50 3.01 -21.58
C THR A 62 -6.04 4.46 -21.66
N ALA A 63 -6.96 5.40 -21.87
CA ALA A 63 -6.64 6.84 -21.85
C ALA A 63 -6.00 7.34 -20.55
N TRP A 64 -6.02 6.52 -19.49
CA TRP A 64 -5.53 6.82 -18.15
C TRP A 64 -4.35 5.94 -17.72
N ASN A 65 -3.92 4.99 -18.57
CA ASN A 65 -2.80 4.09 -18.31
C ASN A 65 -2.16 3.66 -19.63
N ASP A 66 -0.98 4.19 -19.93
CA ASP A 66 -0.16 3.81 -21.10
C ASP A 66 0.34 2.36 -21.05
N GLY A 67 0.22 1.71 -19.89
CA GLY A 67 0.56 0.32 -19.71
C GLY A 67 2.00 0.05 -19.40
N GLU A 68 2.82 1.09 -19.24
CA GLU A 68 4.19 0.90 -18.80
C GLU A 68 4.21 0.54 -17.31
N VAL A 69 4.81 -0.60 -17.00
CA VAL A 69 5.11 -0.97 -15.62
C VAL A 69 6.24 -0.06 -15.14
N ARG A 70 5.86 1.10 -14.60
CA ARG A 70 6.84 2.02 -14.02
C ARG A 70 7.37 1.52 -12.69
N GLU A 71 8.61 1.90 -12.40
CA GLU A 71 9.18 1.74 -11.07
C GLU A 71 8.40 2.57 -10.05
N LEU A 72 8.16 1.96 -8.89
CA LEU A 72 7.49 2.65 -7.79
C LEU A 72 8.49 3.53 -7.06
N THR A 73 8.07 4.76 -6.81
CA THR A 73 8.77 5.66 -5.89
C THR A 73 8.76 5.08 -4.47
N VAL A 74 9.64 5.59 -3.62
CA VAL A 74 9.70 5.20 -2.19
C VAL A 74 8.34 5.38 -1.52
N TRP A 75 7.65 6.49 -1.78
CA TRP A 75 6.32 6.77 -1.24
C TRP A 75 5.24 5.80 -1.70
N GLU A 76 5.32 5.31 -2.93
CA GLU A 76 4.32 4.38 -3.46
C GLU A 76 4.50 2.96 -2.93
N ARG A 77 5.73 2.58 -2.55
CA ARG A 77 5.99 1.32 -1.84
C ARG A 77 5.45 1.35 -0.41
N LEU A 78 5.16 2.53 0.13
CA LEU A 78 4.68 2.71 1.50
C LEU A 78 3.17 2.62 1.66
N ILE A 79 2.42 2.65 0.57
CA ILE A 79 0.96 2.62 0.62
C ILE A 79 0.52 1.29 0.02
N ALA A 80 0.02 0.39 0.87
CA ALA A 80 -0.57 -0.87 0.44
C ALA A 80 -2.07 -0.68 0.17
N ALA A 81 -2.59 -1.43 -0.80
CA ALA A 81 -4.02 -1.54 -1.03
C ALA A 81 -4.43 -3.00 -1.27
N GLY A 82 -5.68 -3.30 -0.92
CA GLY A 82 -6.28 -4.63 -1.06
C GLY A 82 -7.79 -4.57 -1.15
N MET A 83 -8.40 -5.61 -1.72
CA MET A 83 -9.85 -5.77 -1.76
C MET A 83 -10.22 -7.17 -1.27
N ALA A 84 -11.29 -7.27 -0.49
CA ALA A 84 -11.83 -8.53 0.00
C ALA A 84 -13.36 -8.52 -0.12
N ARG A 85 -13.96 -9.71 -0.16
CA ARG A 85 -15.41 -9.93 -0.23
C ARG A 85 -15.88 -10.90 0.86
#